data_AF-A0A1Y2HA52-F1
#
_entry.id   AF-A0A1Y2HA52-F1
#
_cell.length_a   1.000
_cell.length_b   1.000
_cell.length_c   1.000
_cell.angle_alpha   90.00
_cell.angle_beta   90.00
_cell.angle_gamma   90.00
#
_symmetry.space_group_name_H-M   'P 1'
#
loop_
_entity.id
_entity.type
_entity.pdbx_description
1 polymer ?
#
loop_
_entity_poly.entity_id
_entity_poly.type
_entity_poly.pdbx_seq_one_letter_code
_entity_poly.pdbx_strand_id
1 'polypeptide(L)'
;MDLSVCSTSAMDSAGRFNQVAVLEWWIQHYHCPSRFISEEALLDVARGGHLDVLQWVARTHLNGADFDSDAVVDVSATHGHLANLKWFAAVSHLDKDRFGPNQWLAVSRNGHVHVLEWAWSQRGIDLPAKLQPCIDGAAGNGHTTVLDWFFANAPRSGFRYSVEALDVAGRNGHVATLEWFLRSGLELKFTPLAVEGVPGRGAMSCRQYLSVLTGRMSHHRPPSDLVMLAAFGYPISLEQARALDACHFQDMFAAACRHGQVNVLVTFKNKLSRGWNRTLLHCEAIRGNALAVLQWFAIEDPDRWNPFHAYLDQALIDAASSGHAQVVHFVFVSRYLGKPVLDEQSRIPLHKCVVAACRHGRLSVFDLLRSHPWFSLCLDHFGSTLALTAAAVGGHIAVLDWWQSHQLPFPPCAAAIIDQVSMGETDNGWLVLEWWANKQPNSFVFTDVALWGAIKGNNRRVIQWWVRSGFVKGPLMLAALEDVR
;
A
#
# COMPACT_ATOMS: atom_id res chain seq x y z
N MET A 1 -16.59 -7.29 -41.90
CA MET A 1 -15.96 -8.01 -40.76
C MET A 1 -15.76 -9.42 -41.21
N ASP A 2 -14.51 -9.85 -41.33
CA ASP A 2 -14.19 -11.23 -41.67
C ASP A 2 -14.54 -12.07 -40.43
N LEU A 3 -15.68 -12.76 -40.48
CA LEU A 3 -16.16 -13.62 -39.39
C LEU A 3 -15.29 -14.89 -39.26
N SER A 4 -14.24 -15.04 -40.07
CA SER A 4 -13.39 -16.23 -40.13
C SER A 4 -12.35 -16.33 -39.01
N VAL A 5 -12.18 -15.29 -38.17
CA VAL A 5 -11.14 -15.23 -37.13
C VAL A 5 -11.75 -14.93 -35.76
N CYS A 6 -11.54 -15.83 -34.81
CA CYS A 6 -11.93 -15.66 -33.42
C CYS A 6 -11.20 -14.46 -32.79
N SER A 7 -11.93 -13.51 -32.17
CA SER A 7 -11.29 -12.41 -31.45
C SER A 7 -10.79 -12.87 -30.09
N THR A 8 -9.49 -12.72 -29.81
CA THR A 8 -8.87 -13.07 -28.52
C THR A 8 -9.61 -12.44 -27.33
N SER A 9 -10.11 -11.21 -27.46
CA SER A 9 -10.87 -10.52 -26.40
C SER A 9 -12.18 -11.22 -26.00
N ALA A 10 -12.90 -11.83 -26.97
CA ALA A 10 -14.12 -12.58 -26.67
C ALA A 10 -13.81 -13.88 -25.91
N MET A 11 -12.70 -14.55 -26.25
CA MET A 11 -12.25 -15.76 -25.59
C MET A 11 -11.69 -15.48 -24.19
N ASP A 12 -10.91 -14.42 -24.05
CA ASP A 12 -10.42 -13.92 -22.76
C ASP A 12 -11.61 -13.62 -21.83
N SER A 13 -12.66 -12.99 -22.36
CA SER A 13 -13.88 -12.72 -21.61
C SER A 13 -14.61 -14.02 -21.23
N ALA A 14 -14.77 -14.97 -22.16
CA ALA A 14 -15.39 -16.26 -21.86
C ALA A 14 -14.61 -17.04 -20.79
N GLY A 15 -13.28 -17.02 -20.85
CA GLY A 15 -12.40 -17.58 -19.82
C GLY A 15 -12.60 -16.92 -18.46
N ARG A 16 -12.54 -15.57 -18.41
CA ARG A 16 -12.78 -14.77 -17.19
C ARG A 16 -14.10 -15.05 -16.50
N PHE A 17 -15.13 -15.48 -17.23
CA PHE A 17 -16.46 -15.79 -16.71
C PHE A 17 -16.75 -17.30 -16.59
N ASN A 18 -15.72 -18.15 -16.65
CA ASN A 18 -15.82 -19.62 -16.58
C ASN A 18 -16.78 -20.24 -17.62
N GLN A 19 -16.87 -19.66 -18.82
CA GLN A 19 -17.84 -20.08 -19.85
C GLN A 19 -17.25 -21.11 -20.82
N VAL A 20 -17.00 -22.33 -20.31
CA VAL A 20 -16.43 -23.42 -21.13
C VAL A 20 -17.29 -23.74 -22.36
N ALA A 21 -18.62 -23.73 -22.25
CA ALA A 21 -19.50 -24.00 -23.38
C ALA A 21 -19.35 -22.97 -24.52
N VAL A 22 -19.13 -21.69 -24.16
CA VAL A 22 -18.87 -20.63 -25.15
C VAL A 22 -17.51 -20.89 -25.81
N LEU A 23 -16.49 -21.21 -25.02
CA LEU A 23 -15.17 -21.52 -25.54
C LEU A 23 -15.18 -22.74 -26.49
N GLU A 24 -15.93 -23.80 -26.15
CA GLU A 24 -16.14 -24.98 -27.01
C GLU A 24 -16.86 -24.62 -28.31
N TRP A 25 -17.92 -23.82 -28.23
CA TRP A 25 -18.66 -23.36 -29.40
C TRP A 25 -17.75 -22.62 -30.38
N TRP A 26 -16.88 -21.73 -29.89
CA TRP A 26 -15.93 -21.00 -30.73
C TRP A 26 -14.92 -21.92 -31.44
N ILE A 27 -14.40 -22.95 -30.75
CA ILE A 27 -13.49 -23.94 -31.37
C ILE A 27 -14.20 -24.73 -32.47
N GLN A 28 -15.45 -25.12 -32.25
CA GLN A 28 -16.20 -25.96 -33.21
C GLN A 28 -16.56 -25.21 -34.49
N HIS A 29 -16.75 -23.89 -34.42
CA HIS A 29 -17.29 -23.10 -35.52
C HIS A 29 -16.26 -22.24 -36.25
N TYR A 30 -15.04 -22.05 -35.72
CA TYR A 30 -14.03 -21.17 -36.32
C TYR A 30 -12.62 -21.79 -36.36
N HIS A 31 -11.78 -21.34 -37.30
CA HIS A 31 -10.36 -21.72 -37.33
C HIS A 31 -9.59 -20.91 -36.28
N CYS A 32 -8.93 -21.63 -35.40
CA CYS A 32 -8.43 -21.12 -34.13
C CYS A 32 -6.88 -21.06 -34.15
N PRO A 33 -6.23 -19.90 -33.94
CA PRO A 33 -4.77 -19.84 -33.76
C PRO A 33 -4.23 -20.72 -32.61
N SER A 34 -2.91 -20.94 -32.60
CA SER A 34 -2.21 -21.81 -31.64
C SER A 34 -1.97 -21.22 -30.24
N ARG A 35 -2.40 -19.98 -29.98
CA ARG A 35 -2.45 -19.34 -28.66
C ARG A 35 -3.81 -18.65 -28.53
N PHE A 36 -4.66 -19.17 -27.66
CA PHE A 36 -6.12 -19.00 -27.68
C PHE A 36 -6.69 -18.15 -26.56
N ILE A 37 -6.09 -18.26 -25.38
CA ILE A 37 -6.38 -17.41 -24.22
C ILE A 37 -5.08 -16.68 -23.89
N SER A 38 -5.16 -15.36 -23.69
CA SER A 38 -3.99 -14.58 -23.28
C SER A 38 -3.49 -15.02 -21.91
N GLU A 39 -2.21 -14.78 -21.63
CA GLU A 39 -1.64 -15.08 -20.31
C GLU A 39 -2.37 -14.30 -19.20
N GLU A 40 -2.70 -13.03 -19.46
CA GLU A 40 -3.49 -12.21 -18.53
C GLU A 40 -4.86 -12.82 -18.23
N ALA A 41 -5.58 -13.28 -19.24
CA ALA A 41 -6.87 -13.93 -19.05
C ALA A 41 -6.75 -15.26 -18.30
N LEU A 42 -5.66 -16.01 -18.51
CA LEU A 42 -5.39 -17.22 -17.76
C LEU A 42 -5.07 -16.94 -16.27
N LEU A 43 -4.38 -15.84 -15.98
CA LEU A 43 -4.22 -15.36 -14.60
C LEU A 43 -5.56 -14.93 -14.00
N ASP A 44 -6.46 -14.33 -14.77
CA ASP A 44 -7.81 -14.00 -14.32
C ASP A 44 -8.66 -15.27 -14.04
N VAL A 45 -8.54 -16.30 -14.88
CA VAL A 45 -9.13 -17.63 -14.67
C VAL A 45 -8.62 -18.25 -13.37
N ALA A 46 -7.30 -18.20 -13.14
CA ALA A 46 -6.68 -18.68 -11.91
C ALA A 46 -7.17 -17.87 -10.69
N ARG A 47 -7.29 -16.55 -10.82
CA ARG A 47 -7.82 -15.65 -9.78
C ARG A 47 -9.28 -15.94 -9.45
N GLY A 48 -10.08 -16.33 -10.43
CA GLY A 48 -11.48 -16.73 -10.27
C GLY A 48 -11.68 -18.17 -9.77
N GLY A 49 -10.63 -18.98 -9.70
CA GLY A 49 -10.74 -20.40 -9.30
C GLY A 49 -11.43 -21.26 -10.35
N HIS A 50 -11.36 -20.86 -11.62
CA HIS A 50 -12.09 -21.44 -12.73
C HIS A 50 -11.39 -22.71 -13.25
N LEU A 51 -11.44 -23.78 -12.45
CA LEU A 51 -10.82 -25.07 -12.76
C LEU A 51 -11.31 -25.64 -14.09
N ASP A 52 -12.58 -25.44 -14.45
CA ASP A 52 -13.16 -25.98 -15.68
C ASP A 52 -12.46 -25.42 -16.92
N VAL A 53 -12.21 -24.10 -16.94
CA VAL A 53 -11.45 -23.46 -18.03
C VAL A 53 -10.01 -23.92 -18.03
N LEU A 54 -9.35 -24.05 -16.87
CA LEU A 54 -7.97 -24.57 -16.81
C LEU A 54 -7.86 -26.00 -17.38
N GLN A 55 -8.79 -26.88 -17.00
CA GLN A 55 -8.87 -28.23 -17.53
C GLN A 55 -9.16 -28.23 -19.03
N TRP A 56 -10.04 -27.35 -19.48
CA TRP A 56 -10.36 -27.19 -20.90
C TRP A 56 -9.15 -26.72 -21.72
N VAL A 57 -8.38 -25.75 -21.22
CA VAL A 57 -7.14 -25.28 -21.85
C VAL A 57 -6.12 -26.42 -21.94
N ALA A 58 -5.96 -27.21 -20.87
CA ALA A 58 -5.03 -28.34 -20.86
C ALA A 58 -5.42 -29.44 -21.85
N ARG A 59 -6.72 -29.75 -22.00
CA ARG A 59 -7.21 -30.79 -22.94
C ARG A 59 -7.08 -30.39 -24.40
N THR A 60 -7.25 -29.10 -24.70
CA THR A 60 -7.24 -28.62 -26.09
C THR A 60 -5.84 -28.41 -26.65
N HIS A 61 -4.82 -28.32 -25.78
CA HIS A 61 -3.42 -28.05 -26.15
C HIS A 61 -3.21 -26.75 -26.97
N LEU A 62 -4.24 -25.89 -27.06
CA LEU A 62 -4.27 -24.67 -27.88
C LEU A 62 -3.48 -23.49 -27.28
N ASN A 63 -2.80 -23.69 -26.16
CA ASN A 63 -1.99 -22.66 -25.49
C ASN A 63 -0.55 -23.08 -25.26
N GLY A 64 -0.10 -24.24 -25.77
CA GLY A 64 1.28 -24.70 -25.61
C GLY A 64 1.76 -24.70 -24.15
N ALA A 65 1.36 -25.69 -23.35
CA ALA A 65 1.84 -25.92 -21.97
C ALA A 65 1.66 -24.81 -20.90
N ASP A 66 1.22 -23.59 -21.23
CA ASP A 66 1.19 -22.48 -20.26
C ASP A 66 0.03 -22.52 -19.23
N PHE A 67 -0.79 -23.57 -19.19
CA PHE A 67 -1.97 -23.64 -18.31
C PHE A 67 -1.63 -23.69 -16.80
N ASP A 68 -0.41 -24.09 -16.48
CA ASP A 68 0.10 -24.18 -15.11
C ASP A 68 1.43 -23.44 -14.97
N SER A 69 1.63 -22.32 -15.66
CA SER A 69 2.82 -21.49 -15.40
C SER A 69 2.93 -21.14 -13.90
N ASP A 70 4.15 -20.87 -13.42
CA ASP A 70 4.37 -20.52 -12.01
C ASP A 70 3.48 -19.35 -11.57
N ALA A 71 3.24 -18.39 -12.45
CA ALA A 71 2.33 -17.27 -12.20
C ALA A 71 0.86 -17.71 -11.98
N VAL A 72 0.38 -18.72 -12.72
CA VAL A 72 -0.99 -19.27 -12.56
C VAL A 72 -1.11 -20.04 -11.24
N VAL A 73 -0.09 -20.81 -10.87
CA VAL A 73 -0.01 -21.49 -9.57
C VAL A 73 0.00 -20.48 -8.43
N ASP A 74 0.81 -19.43 -8.55
CA ASP A 74 0.93 -18.34 -7.57
C ASP A 74 -0.38 -17.62 -7.35
N VAL A 75 -1.08 -17.25 -8.43
CA VAL A 75 -2.37 -16.59 -8.35
C VAL A 75 -3.41 -17.53 -7.72
N SER A 76 -3.41 -18.81 -8.08
CA SER A 76 -4.32 -19.80 -7.49
C SER A 76 -4.08 -19.98 -5.98
N ALA A 77 -2.81 -20.00 -5.53
CA ALA A 77 -2.44 -20.06 -4.13
C ALA A 77 -2.80 -18.78 -3.36
N THR A 78 -2.52 -17.62 -3.96
CA THR A 78 -2.81 -16.30 -3.38
C THR A 78 -4.29 -16.10 -3.10
N HIS A 79 -5.17 -16.67 -3.93
CA HIS A 79 -6.63 -16.57 -3.79
C HIS A 79 -7.26 -17.82 -3.16
N GLY A 80 -6.47 -18.80 -2.73
CA GLY A 80 -6.94 -19.94 -1.95
C GLY A 80 -7.71 -20.99 -2.75
N HIS A 81 -7.53 -21.05 -4.07
CA HIS A 81 -8.23 -21.97 -4.96
C HIS A 81 -7.65 -23.38 -4.91
N LEU A 82 -7.94 -24.09 -3.82
CA LEU A 82 -7.45 -25.43 -3.54
C LEU A 82 -7.77 -26.44 -4.66
N ALA A 83 -8.88 -26.28 -5.37
CA ALA A 83 -9.26 -27.16 -6.48
C ALA A 83 -8.24 -27.06 -7.64
N ASN A 84 -7.81 -25.85 -8.00
CA ASN A 84 -6.77 -25.62 -9.00
C ASN A 84 -5.45 -26.27 -8.55
N LEU A 85 -5.03 -26.01 -7.32
CA LEU A 85 -3.76 -26.53 -6.78
C LEU A 85 -3.73 -28.07 -6.72
N LYS A 86 -4.82 -28.70 -6.28
CA LYS A 86 -4.96 -30.16 -6.29
C LYS A 86 -4.86 -30.72 -7.71
N TRP A 87 -5.48 -30.03 -8.67
CA TRP A 87 -5.42 -30.45 -10.06
C TRP A 87 -4.02 -30.30 -10.63
N PHE A 88 -3.34 -29.16 -10.44
CA PHE A 88 -1.94 -28.98 -10.84
C PHE A 88 -1.01 -30.05 -10.23
N ALA A 89 -1.18 -30.36 -8.94
CA ALA A 89 -0.41 -31.43 -8.31
C ALA A 89 -0.61 -32.80 -8.98
N ALA A 90 -1.82 -33.06 -9.51
CA ALA A 90 -2.15 -34.30 -10.19
C ALA A 90 -1.65 -34.37 -11.64
N VAL A 91 -1.66 -33.25 -12.38
CA VAL A 91 -1.32 -33.25 -13.82
C VAL A 91 0.12 -32.87 -14.15
N SER A 92 0.78 -32.06 -13.31
CA SER A 92 2.10 -31.50 -13.62
C SER A 92 3.11 -31.59 -12.47
N HIS A 93 2.78 -32.37 -11.43
CA HIS A 93 3.60 -32.57 -10.23
C HIS A 93 4.02 -31.25 -9.56
N LEU A 94 3.24 -30.82 -8.56
CA LEU A 94 3.65 -29.74 -7.68
C LEU A 94 4.64 -30.28 -6.64
N ASP A 95 5.89 -29.82 -6.71
CA ASP A 95 6.93 -30.08 -5.73
C ASP A 95 7.31 -28.79 -4.97
N LYS A 96 8.31 -28.88 -4.08
CA LYS A 96 8.85 -27.73 -3.32
C LYS A 96 9.39 -26.59 -4.18
N ASP A 97 9.77 -26.84 -5.43
CA ASP A 97 10.34 -25.80 -6.30
C ASP A 97 9.22 -24.94 -6.89
N ARG A 98 8.01 -25.51 -7.05
CA ARG A 98 6.79 -24.79 -7.49
C ARG A 98 5.90 -24.31 -6.35
N PHE A 99 5.88 -25.01 -5.21
CA PHE A 99 5.21 -24.58 -3.98
C PHE A 99 6.25 -24.30 -2.89
N GLY A 100 6.94 -23.18 -3.04
CA GLY A 100 8.02 -22.73 -2.18
C GLY A 100 7.62 -21.62 -1.19
N PRO A 101 8.60 -20.90 -0.62
CA PRO A 101 8.37 -19.91 0.44
C PRO A 101 7.39 -18.79 0.07
N ASN A 102 7.31 -18.40 -1.20
CA ASN A 102 6.40 -17.34 -1.66
C ASN A 102 4.94 -17.80 -1.61
N GLN A 103 4.65 -19.04 -1.99
CA GLN A 103 3.31 -19.60 -1.97
C GLN A 103 2.84 -19.80 -0.52
N TRP A 104 3.72 -20.32 0.36
CA TRP A 104 3.46 -20.38 1.80
C TRP A 104 3.14 -18.99 2.39
N LEU A 105 3.91 -17.97 2.01
CA LEU A 105 3.67 -16.59 2.44
C LEU A 105 2.34 -16.05 1.94
N ALA A 106 2.04 -16.22 0.64
CA ALA A 106 0.81 -15.72 0.04
C ALA A 106 -0.45 -16.36 0.67
N VAL A 107 -0.42 -17.68 0.84
CA VAL A 107 -1.49 -18.44 1.50
C VAL A 107 -1.68 -17.99 2.95
N SER A 108 -0.59 -17.74 3.67
CA SER A 108 -0.63 -17.27 5.06
C SER A 108 -1.16 -15.85 5.19
N ARG A 109 -0.73 -14.93 4.30
CA ARG A 109 -1.16 -13.52 4.26
C ARG A 109 -2.63 -13.35 3.92
N ASN A 110 -3.22 -14.29 3.18
CA ASN A 110 -4.63 -14.26 2.77
C ASN A 110 -5.52 -15.23 3.59
N GLY A 111 -4.96 -15.91 4.59
CA GLY A 111 -5.75 -16.68 5.56
C GLY A 111 -6.24 -18.04 5.09
N HIS A 112 -5.62 -18.63 4.06
CA HIS A 112 -6.08 -19.86 3.42
C HIS A 112 -5.56 -21.14 4.10
N VAL A 113 -6.03 -21.40 5.33
CA VAL A 113 -5.59 -22.55 6.14
C VAL A 113 -5.79 -23.89 5.44
N HIS A 114 -6.88 -24.05 4.67
CA HIS A 114 -7.17 -25.28 3.92
C HIS A 114 -6.11 -25.59 2.85
N VAL A 115 -5.44 -24.57 2.31
CA VAL A 115 -4.30 -24.76 1.39
C VAL A 115 -3.04 -25.13 2.17
N LEU A 116 -2.80 -24.55 3.35
CA LEU A 116 -1.67 -24.94 4.22
C LEU A 116 -1.77 -26.41 4.64
N GLU A 117 -2.95 -26.84 5.08
CA GLU A 117 -3.23 -28.23 5.46
C GLU A 117 -2.99 -29.18 4.28
N TRP A 118 -3.50 -28.84 3.10
CA TRP A 118 -3.30 -29.64 1.91
C TRP A 118 -1.83 -29.70 1.51
N ALA A 119 -1.14 -28.55 1.44
CA ALA A 119 0.27 -28.48 1.06
C ALA A 119 1.15 -29.31 2.01
N TRP A 120 0.92 -29.20 3.33
CA TRP A 120 1.61 -29.98 4.35
C TRP A 120 1.37 -31.50 4.25
N SER A 121 0.23 -31.91 3.69
CA SER A 121 -0.07 -33.34 3.46
C SER A 121 0.60 -33.92 2.21
N GLN A 122 1.13 -33.09 1.31
CA GLN A 122 1.76 -33.57 0.08
C GLN A 122 3.20 -34.01 0.33
N ARG A 123 3.60 -35.14 -0.28
CA ARG A 123 5.00 -35.56 -0.26
C ARG A 123 5.82 -34.64 -1.14
N GLY A 124 6.90 -34.08 -0.60
CA GLY A 124 7.82 -33.20 -1.34
C GLY A 124 7.50 -31.71 -1.26
N ILE A 125 6.49 -31.31 -0.47
CA ILE A 125 6.27 -29.92 -0.09
C ILE A 125 6.62 -29.77 1.40
N ASP A 126 7.77 -29.16 1.68
CA ASP A 126 8.25 -28.95 3.04
C ASP A 126 7.85 -27.55 3.56
N LEU A 127 7.81 -27.41 4.88
CA LEU A 127 7.71 -26.08 5.49
C LEU A 127 8.90 -25.21 5.09
N PRO A 128 8.71 -23.90 4.86
CA PRO A 128 9.81 -22.98 4.59
C PRO A 128 10.82 -22.99 5.74
N ALA A 129 12.12 -22.93 5.40
CA ALA A 129 13.19 -22.84 6.40
C ALA A 129 13.04 -21.62 7.34
N LYS A 130 12.37 -20.55 6.87
CA LYS A 130 12.04 -19.35 7.66
C LYS A 130 10.53 -19.14 7.65
N LEU A 131 9.88 -19.43 8.78
CA LEU A 131 8.43 -19.23 8.95
C LEU A 131 8.04 -17.79 9.30
N GLN A 132 9.00 -16.97 9.74
CA GLN A 132 8.75 -15.60 10.21
C GLN A 132 7.93 -14.75 9.24
N PRO A 133 8.21 -14.68 7.92
CA PRO A 133 7.39 -13.91 6.99
C PRO A 133 5.93 -14.40 6.91
N CYS A 134 5.70 -15.71 7.00
CA CYS A 134 4.37 -16.30 6.96
C CYS A 134 3.57 -15.94 8.23
N ILE A 135 4.23 -16.03 9.39
CA ILE A 135 3.63 -15.69 10.70
C ILE A 135 3.34 -14.19 10.78
N ASP A 136 4.30 -13.35 10.41
CA ASP A 136 4.14 -11.88 10.39
C ASP A 136 3.02 -11.47 9.43
N GLY A 137 2.99 -12.09 8.24
CA GLY A 137 1.97 -11.86 7.22
C GLY A 137 0.56 -12.27 7.65
N ALA A 138 0.41 -13.43 8.30
CA ALA A 138 -0.87 -13.88 8.83
C ALA A 138 -1.35 -12.99 9.98
N ALA A 139 -0.45 -12.63 10.90
CA ALA A 139 -0.75 -11.74 12.01
C ALA A 139 -1.21 -10.36 11.53
N GLY A 140 -0.44 -9.75 10.62
CA GLY A 140 -0.71 -8.42 10.08
C GLY A 140 -2.02 -8.30 9.30
N ASN A 141 -2.57 -9.40 8.78
CA ASN A 141 -3.86 -9.45 8.06
C ASN A 141 -5.01 -10.04 8.90
N GLY A 142 -4.78 -10.33 10.18
CA GLY A 142 -5.85 -10.75 11.10
C GLY A 142 -6.19 -12.25 11.06
N HIS A 143 -5.34 -13.10 10.49
CA HIS A 143 -5.63 -14.52 10.28
C HIS A 143 -5.17 -15.39 11.46
N THR A 144 -5.92 -15.35 12.57
CA THR A 144 -5.62 -16.14 13.78
C THR A 144 -5.66 -17.65 13.54
N THR A 145 -6.47 -18.14 12.61
CA THR A 145 -6.55 -19.56 12.26
C THR A 145 -5.26 -20.08 11.62
N VAL A 146 -4.56 -19.24 10.85
CA VAL A 146 -3.23 -19.55 10.32
C VAL A 146 -2.19 -19.56 11.45
N LEU A 147 -2.31 -18.63 12.41
CA LEU A 147 -1.44 -18.61 13.59
C LEU A 147 -1.61 -19.87 14.44
N ASP A 148 -2.86 -20.30 14.69
CA ASP A 148 -3.18 -21.56 15.36
C ASP A 148 -2.56 -22.74 14.62
N TRP A 149 -2.68 -22.78 13.29
CA TRP A 149 -2.13 -23.85 12.46
C TRP A 149 -0.60 -23.92 12.58
N PHE A 150 0.12 -22.80 12.43
CA PHE A 150 1.57 -22.78 12.61
C PHE A 150 1.96 -23.10 14.06
N PHE A 151 1.20 -22.63 15.05
CA PHE A 151 1.51 -22.88 16.45
C PHE A 151 1.36 -24.37 16.81
N ALA A 152 0.42 -25.07 16.17
CA ALA A 152 0.22 -26.51 16.34
C ALA A 152 1.20 -27.38 15.53
N ASN A 153 1.56 -26.96 14.31
CA ASN A 153 2.29 -27.82 13.36
C ASN A 153 3.76 -27.45 13.16
N ALA A 154 4.17 -26.21 13.44
CA ALA A 154 5.57 -25.80 13.29
C ALA A 154 6.47 -26.38 14.40
N PRO A 155 7.74 -26.69 14.11
CA PRO A 155 8.70 -27.01 15.15
C PRO A 155 8.82 -25.84 16.14
N ARG A 156 8.90 -26.16 17.45
CA ARG A 156 8.96 -25.14 18.52
C ARG A 156 10.09 -24.11 18.34
N SER A 157 11.20 -24.50 17.74
CA SER A 157 12.34 -23.61 17.43
C SER A 157 12.11 -22.71 16.20
N GLY A 158 11.15 -23.06 15.35
CA GLY A 158 10.82 -22.39 14.09
C GLY A 158 9.69 -21.37 14.18
N PHE A 159 8.85 -21.42 15.22
CA PHE A 159 7.81 -20.40 15.45
C PHE A 159 8.46 -19.09 15.95
N ARG A 160 8.87 -18.24 15.01
CA ARG A 160 9.47 -16.92 15.26
C ARG A 160 8.69 -15.87 14.49
N TYR A 161 8.54 -14.70 15.10
CA TYR A 161 7.89 -13.54 14.50
C TYR A 161 8.67 -12.27 14.87
N SER A 162 8.47 -11.22 14.08
CA SER A 162 9.05 -9.90 14.31
C SER A 162 8.05 -8.93 14.94
N VAL A 163 8.51 -7.72 15.23
CA VAL A 163 7.63 -6.62 15.64
C VAL A 163 6.54 -6.31 14.60
N GLU A 164 6.77 -6.63 13.31
CA GLU A 164 5.80 -6.37 12.24
C GLU A 164 4.48 -7.11 12.43
N ALA A 165 4.53 -8.33 12.98
CA ALA A 165 3.33 -9.14 13.24
C ALA A 165 2.29 -8.36 14.05
N LEU A 166 2.75 -7.70 15.11
CA LEU A 166 1.90 -6.99 16.06
C LEU A 166 1.69 -5.52 15.67
N ASP A 167 2.69 -4.87 15.07
CA ASP A 167 2.57 -3.49 14.59
C ASP A 167 1.55 -3.36 13.46
N VAL A 168 1.62 -4.25 12.47
CA VAL A 168 0.67 -4.25 11.35
C VAL A 168 -0.72 -4.70 11.82
N ALA A 169 -0.79 -5.71 12.70
CA ALA A 169 -2.07 -6.13 13.29
C ALA A 169 -2.74 -4.99 14.07
N GLY A 170 -1.97 -4.24 14.87
CA GLY A 170 -2.45 -3.06 15.60
C GLY A 170 -2.93 -1.95 14.66
N ARG A 171 -2.12 -1.58 13.67
CA ARG A 171 -2.46 -0.57 12.66
C ARG A 171 -3.74 -0.89 11.89
N ASN A 172 -3.93 -2.16 11.54
CA ASN A 172 -5.09 -2.63 10.78
C ASN A 172 -6.32 -2.88 11.67
N GLY A 173 -6.19 -2.76 13.00
CA GLY A 173 -7.29 -2.97 13.94
C GLY A 173 -7.65 -4.45 14.15
N HIS A 174 -6.72 -5.38 13.92
CA HIS A 174 -6.93 -6.82 14.10
C HIS A 174 -6.82 -7.22 15.59
N VAL A 175 -7.82 -6.82 16.38
CA VAL A 175 -7.87 -7.08 17.84
C VAL A 175 -7.76 -8.57 18.16
N ALA A 176 -8.39 -9.44 17.37
CA ALA A 176 -8.32 -10.89 17.56
C ALA A 176 -6.88 -11.43 17.51
N THR A 177 -6.04 -10.89 16.62
CA THR A 177 -4.61 -11.24 16.54
C THR A 177 -3.87 -10.76 17.80
N LEU A 178 -4.11 -9.53 18.25
CA LEU A 178 -3.46 -9.01 19.46
C LEU A 178 -3.83 -9.83 20.71
N GLU A 179 -5.10 -10.22 20.83
CA GLU A 179 -5.57 -11.11 21.90
C GLU A 179 -5.01 -12.53 21.77
N TRP A 180 -4.80 -13.01 20.54
CA TRP A 180 -4.15 -14.29 20.29
C TRP A 180 -2.72 -14.30 20.83
N PHE A 181 -1.92 -13.28 20.51
CA PHE A 181 -0.56 -13.14 21.03
C PHE A 181 -0.53 -12.95 22.56
N LEU A 182 -1.51 -12.24 23.12
CA LEU A 182 -1.63 -12.09 24.56
C LEU A 182 -1.91 -13.43 25.27
N ARG A 183 -2.80 -14.25 24.70
CA ARG A 183 -3.19 -15.56 25.26
C ARG A 183 -2.16 -16.65 25.04
N SER A 184 -1.35 -16.56 23.98
CA SER A 184 -0.33 -17.57 23.66
C SER A 184 0.83 -17.60 24.65
N GLY A 185 1.00 -16.56 25.47
CA GLY A 185 2.12 -16.44 26.41
C GLY A 185 3.48 -16.18 25.74
N LEU A 186 3.48 -15.89 24.44
CA LEU A 186 4.67 -15.49 23.69
C LEU A 186 5.11 -14.07 24.10
N GLU A 187 6.38 -13.75 23.82
CA GLU A 187 6.92 -12.42 24.11
C GLU A 187 6.25 -11.36 23.22
N LEU A 188 5.55 -10.39 23.80
CA LEU A 188 4.94 -9.34 22.99
C LEU A 188 6.03 -8.44 22.40
N LYS A 189 6.15 -8.43 21.07
CA LYS A 189 7.11 -7.64 20.31
C LYS A 189 6.38 -6.59 19.48
N PHE A 190 6.52 -5.32 19.84
CA PHE A 190 5.84 -4.24 19.13
C PHE A 190 6.58 -2.92 19.29
N THR A 191 6.29 -1.97 18.42
CA THR A 191 6.74 -0.59 18.50
C THR A 191 5.53 0.34 18.74
N PRO A 192 5.74 1.64 18.96
CA PRO A 192 4.64 2.60 18.99
C PRO A 192 3.74 2.57 17.74
N LEU A 193 4.22 2.05 16.59
CA LEU A 193 3.42 1.88 15.37
C LEU A 193 2.16 1.04 15.57
N ALA A 194 2.18 0.09 16.50
CA ALA A 194 1.00 -0.72 16.81
C ALA A 194 -0.21 0.13 17.27
N VAL A 195 0.06 1.34 17.79
CA VAL A 195 -0.94 2.23 18.39
C VAL A 195 -1.40 3.32 17.41
N GLU A 196 -0.62 3.62 16.38
CA GLU A 196 -0.89 4.66 15.37
C GLU A 196 -1.93 4.22 14.32
N GLY A 197 -2.99 3.53 14.75
CA GLY A 197 -4.10 3.11 13.90
C GLY A 197 -4.88 4.31 13.35
N VAL A 198 -5.38 4.18 12.12
CA VAL A 198 -6.22 5.18 11.46
C VAL A 198 -7.40 5.55 12.38
N PRO A 199 -7.64 6.84 12.68
CA PRO A 199 -8.76 7.25 13.53
C PRO A 199 -10.06 6.73 12.92
N GLY A 200 -10.71 5.79 13.62
CA GLY A 200 -11.96 5.14 13.17
C GLY A 200 -11.92 3.61 13.07
N ARG A 201 -10.74 2.96 13.10
CA ARG A 201 -10.64 1.49 13.19
C ARG A 201 -10.11 1.09 14.56
N GLY A 202 -11.03 0.83 15.49
CA GLY A 202 -10.80 0.12 16.76
C GLY A 202 -9.46 0.38 17.44
N ALA A 203 -9.34 1.50 18.16
CA ALA A 203 -8.20 1.77 19.03
C ALA A 203 -8.00 0.63 20.06
N MET A 204 -6.91 -0.12 19.87
CA MET A 204 -6.08 -0.85 20.84
C MET A 204 -6.72 -1.22 22.20
N SER A 205 -7.23 -2.44 22.30
CA SER A 205 -7.66 -3.07 23.57
C SER A 205 -6.54 -3.91 24.24
N CYS A 206 -5.28 -3.85 23.77
CA CYS A 206 -4.24 -4.64 24.42
C CYS A 206 -3.72 -3.95 25.67
N ARG A 207 -4.22 -4.38 26.84
CA ARG A 207 -3.88 -3.82 28.16
C ARG A 207 -2.38 -3.71 28.40
N GLN A 208 -1.59 -4.68 27.94
CA GLN A 208 -0.13 -4.66 28.10
C GLN A 208 0.55 -3.55 27.28
N TYR A 209 0.01 -3.24 26.10
CA TYR A 209 0.54 -2.18 25.23
C TYR A 209 0.33 -0.81 25.86
N LEU A 210 -0.89 -0.58 26.36
CA LEU A 210 -1.20 0.61 27.16
C LEU A 210 -0.38 0.66 28.44
N SER A 211 -0.06 -0.49 29.04
CA SER A 211 0.77 -0.60 30.23
C SER A 211 2.22 -0.18 29.98
N VAL A 212 2.81 -0.56 28.85
CA VAL A 212 4.15 -0.11 28.42
C VAL A 212 4.13 1.40 28.16
N LEU A 213 3.14 1.90 27.43
CA LEU A 213 2.97 3.34 27.17
C LEU A 213 2.80 4.19 28.45
N THR A 214 2.10 3.65 29.45
CA THR A 214 1.81 4.34 30.72
C THR A 214 2.81 4.03 31.83
N GLY A 215 3.86 3.24 31.54
CA GLY A 215 4.89 2.83 32.50
C GLY A 215 4.42 1.88 33.60
N ARG A 216 3.23 1.27 33.48
CA ARG A 216 2.62 0.37 34.47
C ARG A 216 2.67 -1.09 34.01
N MET A 217 3.85 -1.70 33.97
CA MET A 217 4.00 -3.09 33.52
C MET A 217 3.19 -4.07 34.39
N SER A 218 2.40 -4.94 33.77
CA SER A 218 1.65 -6.03 34.43
C SER A 218 2.28 -7.42 34.20
N HIS A 219 1.83 -8.42 34.96
CA HIS A 219 2.43 -9.75 35.24
C HIS A 219 2.80 -10.70 34.08
N HIS A 220 2.79 -10.28 32.81
CA HIS A 220 3.26 -11.12 31.68
C HIS A 220 4.70 -10.80 31.27
N ARG A 221 5.33 -11.68 30.47
CA ARG A 221 6.73 -11.59 30.04
C ARG A 221 7.02 -10.17 29.49
N PRO A 222 7.87 -9.37 30.16
CA PRO A 222 8.19 -8.02 29.68
C PRO A 222 8.95 -8.10 28.35
N PRO A 223 8.93 -7.05 27.54
CA PRO A 223 9.76 -6.99 26.34
C PRO A 223 11.24 -7.01 26.71
N SER A 224 11.97 -7.94 26.11
CA SER A 224 13.43 -8.02 26.17
C SER A 224 14.08 -7.58 24.85
N ASP A 225 13.28 -7.42 23.80
CA ASP A 225 13.71 -6.98 22.48
C ASP A 225 14.25 -5.54 22.51
N LEU A 226 15.51 -5.38 22.08
CA LEU A 226 16.20 -4.09 22.06
C LEU A 226 15.59 -3.11 21.06
N VAL A 227 15.03 -3.58 19.94
CA VAL A 227 14.34 -2.72 18.96
C VAL A 227 13.11 -2.09 19.60
N MET A 228 12.38 -2.87 20.40
CA MET A 228 11.23 -2.39 21.14
C MET A 228 11.62 -1.39 22.22
N LEU A 229 12.63 -1.71 23.04
CA LEU A 229 13.13 -0.78 24.06
C LEU A 229 13.58 0.55 23.43
N ALA A 230 14.22 0.48 22.27
CA ALA A 230 14.67 1.66 21.54
C ALA A 230 13.52 2.48 20.98
N ALA A 231 12.46 1.83 20.47
CA ALA A 231 11.27 2.50 19.94
C ALA A 231 10.51 3.31 21.02
N PHE A 232 10.47 2.81 22.25
CA PHE A 232 9.84 3.49 23.40
C PHE A 232 10.79 4.42 24.16
N GLY A 233 12.07 4.48 23.78
CA GLY A 233 13.06 5.31 24.47
C GLY A 233 13.44 4.80 25.86
N TYR A 234 13.27 3.51 26.14
CA TYR A 234 13.76 2.92 27.39
C TYR A 234 15.29 2.94 27.45
N PRO A 235 15.88 3.05 28.65
CA PRO A 235 17.33 3.01 28.80
C PRO A 235 17.85 1.62 28.42
N ILE A 236 18.69 1.55 27.38
CA ILE A 236 19.37 0.33 26.94
C ILE A 236 20.82 0.40 27.41
N SER A 237 21.27 -0.62 28.14
CA SER A 237 22.66 -0.68 28.61
C SER A 237 23.63 -1.07 27.48
N LEU A 238 24.87 -0.61 27.57
CA LEU A 238 25.91 -1.02 26.63
C LEU A 238 26.12 -2.53 26.63
N GLU A 239 25.88 -3.21 27.76
CA GLU A 239 26.05 -4.66 27.91
C GLU A 239 24.98 -5.45 27.17
N GLN A 240 23.71 -5.02 27.26
CA GLN A 240 22.62 -5.64 26.50
C GLN A 240 22.89 -5.55 24.99
N ALA A 241 23.46 -4.42 24.55
CA ALA A 241 23.81 -4.19 23.15
C ALA A 241 25.18 -4.78 22.74
N ARG A 242 25.95 -5.44 23.61
CA ARG A 242 27.28 -6.00 23.24
C ARG A 242 27.18 -7.13 22.22
N ALA A 243 26.10 -7.91 22.27
CA ALA A 243 25.91 -9.10 21.45
C ALA A 243 25.26 -8.83 20.09
N LEU A 244 24.83 -7.59 19.81
CA LEU A 244 24.17 -7.25 18.56
C LEU A 244 25.18 -7.20 17.39
N ASP A 245 24.80 -7.81 16.28
CA ASP A 245 25.47 -7.61 15.00
C ASP A 245 25.08 -6.26 14.37
N ALA A 246 25.68 -5.93 13.23
CA ALA A 246 25.43 -4.67 12.54
C ALA A 246 23.97 -4.49 12.08
N CYS A 247 23.26 -5.58 11.73
CA CYS A 247 21.89 -5.48 11.23
C CYS A 247 20.88 -5.24 12.36
N HIS A 248 21.00 -5.95 13.49
CA HIS A 248 20.14 -5.72 14.65
C HIS A 248 20.41 -4.35 15.29
N PHE A 249 21.64 -3.85 15.22
CA PHE A 249 21.93 -2.46 15.57
C PHE A 249 21.21 -1.47 14.65
N GLN A 250 21.26 -1.68 13.33
CA GLN A 250 20.57 -0.83 12.35
C GLN A 250 19.06 -0.78 12.64
N ASP A 251 18.44 -1.91 12.95
CA ASP A 251 17.01 -2.00 13.26
C ASP A 251 16.65 -1.25 14.56
N MET A 252 17.48 -1.40 15.60
CA MET A 252 17.34 -0.67 16.86
C MET A 252 17.39 0.85 16.63
N PHE A 253 18.33 1.35 15.83
CA PHE A 253 18.43 2.78 15.52
C PHE A 253 17.33 3.25 14.58
N ALA A 254 16.93 2.45 13.61
CA ALA A 254 15.82 2.76 12.72
C ALA A 254 14.53 2.97 13.54
N ALA A 255 14.26 2.10 14.51
CA ALA A 255 13.14 2.25 15.43
C ALA A 255 13.26 3.50 16.32
N ALA A 256 14.43 3.76 16.90
CA ALA A 256 14.67 4.98 17.67
C ALA A 256 14.45 6.25 16.83
N CYS A 257 14.94 6.26 15.58
CA CYS A 257 14.78 7.39 14.66
C CYS A 257 13.31 7.60 14.28
N ARG A 258 12.62 6.51 13.90
CA ARG A 258 11.20 6.54 13.54
C ARG A 258 10.33 7.07 14.68
N HIS A 259 10.68 6.79 15.93
CA HIS A 259 9.88 7.19 17.09
C HIS A 259 10.44 8.38 17.86
N GLY A 260 11.42 9.11 17.30
CA GLY A 260 11.89 10.36 17.90
C GLY A 260 12.76 10.20 19.15
N GLN A 261 13.34 9.02 19.39
CA GLN A 261 14.06 8.68 20.62
C GLN A 261 15.52 9.12 20.57
N VAL A 262 15.75 10.43 20.74
CA VAL A 262 17.10 11.04 20.72
C VAL A 262 17.99 10.51 21.86
N ASN A 263 17.41 10.15 23.01
CA ASN A 263 18.14 9.60 24.14
C ASN A 263 18.90 8.30 23.79
N VAL A 264 18.30 7.42 22.99
CA VAL A 264 18.94 6.20 22.49
C VAL A 264 20.10 6.55 21.56
N LEU A 265 19.92 7.51 20.65
CA LEU A 265 20.97 7.97 19.74
C LEU A 265 22.17 8.57 20.49
N VAL A 266 21.91 9.42 21.49
CA VAL A 266 22.93 10.04 22.34
C VAL A 266 23.72 8.98 23.12
N THR A 267 23.03 7.99 23.69
CA THR A 267 23.66 6.91 24.48
C THR A 267 24.68 6.13 23.66
N PHE A 268 24.39 5.91 22.38
CA PHE A 268 25.23 5.12 21.49
C PHE A 268 26.03 5.95 20.47
N LYS A 269 26.15 7.28 20.66
CA LYS A 269 26.81 8.20 19.71
C LYS A 269 28.22 7.77 19.29
N ASN A 270 29.01 7.20 20.21
CA ASN A 270 30.37 6.78 19.91
C ASN A 270 30.40 5.56 18.97
N LYS A 271 29.36 4.71 19.01
CA LYS A 271 29.20 3.56 18.11
C LYS A 271 28.60 3.95 16.76
N LEU A 272 27.85 5.05 16.67
CA LEU A 272 27.27 5.60 15.43
C LEU A 272 28.33 5.88 14.33
N SER A 273 29.59 6.04 14.69
CA SER A 273 30.69 6.36 13.76
C SER A 273 31.02 5.26 12.73
N ARG A 274 30.66 3.99 12.95
CA ARG A 274 31.14 2.84 12.15
C ARG A 274 30.08 2.21 11.22
N GLY A 275 30.03 2.63 9.96
CA GLY A 275 29.61 1.75 8.85
C GLY A 275 28.10 1.47 8.63
N TRP A 276 27.19 2.28 9.17
CA TRP A 276 25.74 2.05 9.06
C TRP A 276 25.10 2.88 7.94
N ASN A 277 23.91 2.45 7.48
CA ASN A 277 23.16 3.17 6.47
C ASN A 277 22.43 4.37 7.10
N ARG A 278 23.14 5.50 7.24
CA ARG A 278 22.60 6.75 7.81
C ARG A 278 21.46 7.33 6.97
N THR A 279 21.52 7.16 5.65
CA THR A 279 20.44 7.59 4.75
C THR A 279 19.12 6.91 5.12
N LEU A 280 19.17 5.62 5.47
CA LEU A 280 18.00 4.89 5.97
C LEU A 280 17.49 5.50 7.29
N LEU A 281 18.38 5.82 8.25
CA LEU A 281 17.98 6.44 9.52
C LEU A 281 17.32 7.81 9.32
N HIS A 282 17.83 8.63 8.41
CA HIS A 282 17.19 9.90 8.05
C HIS A 282 15.80 9.67 7.44
N CYS A 283 15.65 8.69 6.55
CA CYS A 283 14.35 8.34 5.98
C CYS A 283 13.35 7.91 7.06
N GLU A 284 13.79 7.11 8.03
CA GLU A 284 12.95 6.67 9.14
C GLU A 284 12.53 7.82 10.06
N ALA A 285 13.45 8.73 10.38
CA ALA A 285 13.12 9.93 11.13
C ALA A 285 12.12 10.82 10.37
N ILE A 286 12.24 10.91 9.04
CA ILE A 286 11.31 11.69 8.21
C ILE A 286 9.91 11.07 8.21
N ARG A 287 9.83 9.76 7.95
CA ARG A 287 8.55 9.02 7.95
C ARG A 287 7.87 9.05 9.31
N GLY A 288 8.65 9.02 10.39
CA GLY A 288 8.18 9.06 11.76
C GLY A 288 7.88 10.44 12.34
N ASN A 289 7.94 11.52 11.54
CA ASN A 289 7.77 12.90 12.00
C ASN A 289 8.74 13.30 13.14
N ALA A 290 9.93 12.70 13.20
CA ALA A 290 10.89 12.85 14.29
C ALA A 290 11.82 14.06 14.08
N LEU A 291 11.28 15.28 14.21
CA LEU A 291 12.04 16.52 14.02
C LEU A 291 13.28 16.62 14.93
N ALA A 292 13.15 16.24 16.20
CA ALA A 292 14.25 16.30 17.16
C ALA A 292 15.44 15.40 16.75
N VAL A 293 15.16 14.25 16.14
CA VAL A 293 16.19 13.34 15.62
C VAL A 293 16.91 13.96 14.44
N LEU A 294 16.18 14.59 13.52
CA LEU A 294 16.79 15.27 12.36
C LEU A 294 17.63 16.48 12.77
N GLN A 295 17.16 17.26 13.75
CA GLN A 295 17.94 18.36 14.32
C GLN A 295 19.21 17.85 15.00
N TRP A 296 19.12 16.73 15.73
CA TRP A 296 20.27 16.09 16.35
C TRP A 296 21.31 15.65 15.30
N PHE A 297 20.87 15.01 14.21
CA PHE A 297 21.77 14.64 13.10
C PHE A 297 22.44 15.87 12.46
N ALA A 298 21.70 16.97 12.27
CA ALA A 298 22.24 18.20 11.67
C ALA A 298 23.30 18.88 12.56
N ILE A 299 23.21 18.73 13.89
CA ILE A 299 24.18 19.29 14.84
C ILE A 299 25.42 18.40 14.98
N GLU A 300 25.22 17.09 15.11
CA GLU A 300 26.31 16.16 15.43
C GLU A 300 27.14 15.73 14.21
N ASP A 301 26.58 15.78 12.99
CA ASP A 301 27.26 15.32 11.76
C ASP A 301 26.89 16.19 10.53
N PRO A 302 27.23 17.49 10.52
CA PRO A 302 26.84 18.43 9.47
C PRO A 302 27.43 18.08 8.10
N ASP A 303 28.62 17.48 8.05
CA ASP A 303 29.32 17.14 6.80
C ASP A 303 28.66 15.99 6.03
N ARG A 304 27.89 15.15 6.71
CA ARG A 304 27.26 13.94 6.12
C ARG A 304 25.74 14.04 6.02
N TRP A 305 25.15 15.11 6.54
CA TRP A 305 23.77 15.47 6.24
C TRP A 305 23.68 15.93 4.78
N ASN A 306 23.41 14.98 3.87
CA ASN A 306 23.08 15.28 2.49
C ASN A 306 21.57 15.19 2.28
N PRO A 307 20.86 16.32 2.25
CA PRO A 307 19.43 16.28 2.09
C PRO A 307 19.01 16.00 0.64
N PHE A 308 19.90 16.00 -0.36
CA PHE A 308 19.59 15.80 -1.78
C PHE A 308 19.56 14.33 -2.24
N HIS A 309 19.67 13.36 -1.34
CA HIS A 309 19.71 11.96 -1.73
C HIS A 309 18.34 11.46 -2.21
N ALA A 310 18.28 10.75 -3.34
CA ALA A 310 17.03 10.24 -3.92
C ALA A 310 16.17 9.38 -2.97
N TYR A 311 16.78 8.61 -2.05
CA TYR A 311 16.02 7.85 -1.04
C TYR A 311 15.27 8.75 -0.04
N LEU A 312 15.76 9.96 0.22
CA LEU A 312 15.03 10.94 1.04
C LEU A 312 13.80 11.48 0.31
N ASP A 313 13.81 11.55 -1.03
CA ASP A 313 12.68 12.12 -1.77
C ASP A 313 11.40 11.30 -1.57
N GLN A 314 11.51 9.96 -1.58
CA GLN A 314 10.36 9.11 -1.28
C GLN A 314 9.90 9.29 0.17
N ALA A 315 10.81 9.34 1.13
CA ALA A 315 10.46 9.58 2.53
C ALA A 315 9.77 10.94 2.74
N LEU A 316 10.19 11.98 2.00
CA LEU A 316 9.54 13.29 2.03
C LEU A 316 8.14 13.27 1.43
N ILE A 317 7.93 12.52 0.35
CA ILE A 317 6.60 12.32 -0.25
C ILE A 317 5.68 11.59 0.74
N ASP A 318 6.18 10.55 1.41
CA ASP A 318 5.44 9.79 2.43
C ASP A 318 5.07 10.71 3.63
N ALA A 319 6.03 11.54 4.06
CA ALA A 319 5.83 12.52 5.13
C ALA A 319 4.82 13.62 4.75
N ALA A 320 4.88 14.12 3.51
CA ALA A 320 3.90 15.07 2.99
C ALA A 320 2.50 14.46 2.88
N SER A 321 2.40 13.20 2.44
CA SER A 321 1.15 12.44 2.38
C SER A 321 0.53 12.23 3.77
N SER A 322 1.36 12.10 4.79
CA SER A 322 0.95 11.93 6.18
C SER A 322 0.69 13.25 6.91
N GLY A 323 1.12 14.39 6.34
CA GLY A 323 0.95 15.73 6.93
C GLY A 323 2.03 16.14 7.93
N HIS A 324 3.21 15.51 7.87
CA HIS A 324 4.38 15.78 8.73
C HIS A 324 5.09 17.10 8.35
N ALA A 325 4.35 18.20 8.44
CA ALA A 325 4.73 19.48 7.84
C ALA A 325 6.03 20.08 8.43
N GLN A 326 6.29 19.89 9.72
CA GLN A 326 7.50 20.42 10.37
C GLN A 326 8.79 19.74 9.89
N VAL A 327 8.74 18.42 9.72
CA VAL A 327 9.86 17.63 9.19
C VAL A 327 10.10 17.95 7.72
N VAL A 328 9.04 18.00 6.92
CA VAL A 328 9.12 18.39 5.50
C VAL A 328 9.75 19.78 5.38
N HIS A 329 9.27 20.74 6.18
CA HIS A 329 9.81 22.08 6.24
C HIS A 329 11.30 22.11 6.65
N PHE A 330 11.67 21.41 7.73
CA PHE A 330 13.06 21.34 8.19
C PHE A 330 14.00 20.84 7.10
N VAL A 331 13.65 19.73 6.45
CA VAL A 331 14.50 19.15 5.39
C VAL A 331 14.63 20.12 4.22
N PHE A 332 13.54 20.77 3.78
CA PHE A 332 13.63 21.76 2.71
C PHE A 332 14.46 22.99 3.12
N VAL A 333 14.28 23.53 4.33
CA VAL A 333 15.15 24.61 4.84
C VAL A 333 16.61 24.17 4.83
N SER A 334 16.93 22.96 5.25
CA SER A 334 18.30 22.43 5.18
C SER A 334 18.78 22.18 3.74
N ARG A 335 17.91 21.85 2.78
CA ARG A 335 18.25 21.70 1.35
C ARG A 335 18.66 23.04 0.73
N TYR A 336 17.99 24.10 1.14
CA TYR A 336 18.00 25.36 0.41
C TYR A 336 18.68 26.51 1.14
N LEU A 337 19.17 26.28 2.37
CA LEU A 337 19.97 27.24 3.13
C LEU A 337 21.16 27.72 2.27
N GLY A 338 21.21 29.03 1.97
CA GLY A 338 22.32 29.67 1.26
C GLY A 338 22.32 29.52 -0.27
N LYS A 339 21.27 28.97 -0.90
CA LYS A 339 21.18 28.87 -2.38
C LYS A 339 20.06 29.79 -2.92
N PRO A 340 20.40 30.85 -3.70
CA PRO A 340 19.40 31.77 -4.24
C PRO A 340 18.69 31.25 -5.51
N VAL A 341 19.22 30.23 -6.19
CA VAL A 341 18.67 29.67 -7.44
C VAL A 341 18.64 28.14 -7.36
N LEU A 342 17.50 27.54 -7.69
CA LEU A 342 17.30 26.09 -7.72
C LEU A 342 17.43 25.56 -9.15
N ASP A 343 18.21 24.51 -9.33
CA ASP A 343 18.20 23.69 -10.53
C ASP A 343 16.90 22.89 -10.65
N GLU A 344 16.49 22.55 -11.88
CA GLU A 344 15.25 21.81 -12.14
C GLU A 344 15.17 20.48 -11.37
N GLN A 345 16.29 19.77 -11.23
CA GLN A 345 16.34 18.49 -10.51
C GLN A 345 16.02 18.66 -9.01
N SER A 346 16.42 19.79 -8.41
CA SER A 346 16.10 20.11 -7.01
C SER A 346 14.66 20.58 -6.79
N ARG A 347 13.89 20.89 -7.86
CA ARG A 347 12.47 21.29 -7.79
C ARG A 347 11.52 20.10 -7.83
N ILE A 348 11.93 18.98 -8.43
CA ILE A 348 11.10 17.78 -8.61
C ILE A 348 10.58 17.22 -7.27
N PRO A 349 11.39 17.09 -6.20
CA PRO A 349 10.90 16.54 -4.94
C PRO A 349 9.86 17.44 -4.27
N LEU A 350 10.04 18.77 -4.36
CA LEU A 350 9.10 19.75 -3.82
C LEU A 350 7.75 19.66 -4.55
N HIS A 351 7.77 19.60 -5.89
CA HIS A 351 6.56 19.39 -6.69
C HIS A 351 5.82 18.10 -6.30
N LYS A 352 6.56 16.98 -6.16
CA LYS A 352 5.96 15.70 -5.74
C LYS A 352 5.36 15.77 -4.33
N CYS A 353 5.99 16.47 -3.38
CA CYS A 353 5.46 16.66 -2.04
C CYS A 353 4.17 17.50 -2.04
N VAL A 354 4.12 18.57 -2.85
CA VAL A 354 2.91 19.40 -3.01
C VAL A 354 1.75 18.57 -3.57
N VAL A 355 2.00 17.80 -4.64
CA VAL A 355 0.99 16.91 -5.23
C VAL A 355 0.51 15.86 -4.23
N ALA A 356 1.42 15.26 -3.46
CA ALA A 356 1.08 14.29 -2.43
C ALA A 356 0.24 14.89 -1.29
N ALA A 357 0.61 16.09 -0.83
CA ALA A 357 -0.17 16.81 0.18
C ALA A 357 -1.57 17.19 -0.35
N CYS A 358 -1.70 17.57 -1.63
CA CYS A 358 -2.99 17.79 -2.29
C CYS A 358 -3.84 16.51 -2.32
N ARG A 359 -3.25 15.38 -2.76
CA ARG A 359 -3.92 14.08 -2.87
C ARG A 359 -4.51 13.57 -1.54
N HIS A 360 -3.88 13.93 -0.42
CA HIS A 360 -4.26 13.48 0.92
C HIS A 360 -4.84 14.60 1.81
N GLY A 361 -5.09 15.79 1.26
CA GLY A 361 -5.78 16.87 1.97
C GLY A 361 -4.98 17.50 3.12
N ARG A 362 -3.64 17.50 3.04
CA ARG A 362 -2.76 17.90 4.16
C ARG A 362 -2.46 19.39 4.17
N LEU A 363 -3.44 20.20 4.60
CA LEU A 363 -3.32 21.67 4.67
C LEU A 363 -2.12 22.17 5.49
N SER A 364 -1.75 21.46 6.56
CA SER A 364 -0.59 21.81 7.41
C SER A 364 0.72 21.94 6.63
N VAL A 365 0.88 21.14 5.57
CA VAL A 365 2.08 21.16 4.72
C VAL A 365 2.09 22.43 3.86
N PHE A 366 0.93 22.88 3.38
CA PHE A 366 0.83 24.10 2.57
C PHE A 366 1.08 25.37 3.38
N ASP A 367 0.50 25.46 4.58
CA ASP A 367 0.67 26.64 5.44
C ASP A 367 2.14 26.88 5.78
N LEU A 368 2.90 25.81 6.01
CA LEU A 368 4.34 25.88 6.30
C LEU A 368 5.22 26.05 5.06
N LEU A 369 4.84 25.51 3.89
CA LEU A 369 5.63 25.71 2.67
C LEU A 369 5.46 27.11 2.06
N ARG A 370 4.28 27.74 2.23
CA ARG A 370 3.97 29.07 1.68
C ARG A 370 4.90 30.18 2.18
N SER A 371 5.47 30.05 3.37
CA SER A 371 6.38 31.06 3.92
C SER A 371 7.69 31.19 3.14
N HIS A 372 7.93 30.34 2.15
CA HIS A 372 9.20 30.26 1.44
C HIS A 372 9.11 30.65 -0.04
N PRO A 373 10.14 31.33 -0.58
CA PRO A 373 10.18 31.74 -1.99
C PRO A 373 10.12 30.58 -3.00
N TRP A 374 10.49 29.36 -2.60
CA TRP A 374 10.43 28.20 -3.48
C TRP A 374 9.02 27.69 -3.74
N PHE A 375 8.03 28.08 -2.92
CA PHE A 375 6.67 27.58 -3.07
C PHE A 375 6.03 28.12 -4.35
N SER A 376 6.28 29.40 -4.67
CA SER A 376 5.85 30.00 -5.94
C SER A 376 6.54 29.37 -7.15
N LEU A 377 7.78 28.88 -7.00
CA LEU A 377 8.49 28.18 -8.07
C LEU A 377 7.81 26.85 -8.44
N CYS A 378 7.07 26.19 -7.56
CA CYS A 378 6.39 24.94 -7.89
C CYS A 378 4.99 25.12 -8.48
N LEU A 379 4.49 26.35 -8.53
CA LEU A 379 3.14 26.69 -8.97
C LEU A 379 3.12 27.28 -10.39
N ASP A 380 3.99 26.76 -11.27
CA ASP A 380 3.84 27.03 -12.70
C ASP A 380 2.53 26.40 -13.23
N HIS A 381 2.19 26.73 -14.49
CA HIS A 381 0.93 26.30 -15.08
C HIS A 381 0.74 24.77 -15.08
N PHE A 382 1.83 24.03 -15.21
CA PHE A 382 1.81 22.57 -15.20
C PHE A 382 1.67 22.02 -13.77
N GLY A 383 2.46 22.53 -12.82
CA GLY A 383 2.43 22.08 -11.44
C GLY A 383 1.13 22.40 -10.71
N SER A 384 0.53 23.55 -10.98
CA SER A 384 -0.81 23.90 -10.47
C SER A 384 -1.89 22.93 -10.97
N THR A 385 -1.84 22.54 -12.25
CA THR A 385 -2.79 21.57 -12.83
C THR A 385 -2.66 20.20 -12.16
N LEU A 386 -1.44 19.70 -11.97
CA LEU A 386 -1.18 18.42 -11.29
C LEU A 386 -1.63 18.42 -9.83
N ALA A 387 -1.32 19.48 -9.09
CA ALA A 387 -1.72 19.64 -7.69
C ALA A 387 -3.25 19.70 -7.54
N LEU A 388 -3.93 20.49 -8.37
CA LEU A 388 -5.39 20.59 -8.36
C LEU A 388 -6.07 19.29 -8.79
N THR A 389 -5.50 18.58 -9.78
CA THR A 389 -5.98 17.24 -10.18
C THR A 389 -5.90 16.29 -8.99
N ALA A 390 -4.78 16.27 -8.28
CA ALA A 390 -4.59 15.41 -7.12
C ALA A 390 -5.56 15.73 -5.98
N ALA A 391 -5.78 17.01 -5.67
CA ALA A 391 -6.75 17.44 -4.65
C ALA A 391 -8.19 17.07 -5.03
N ALA A 392 -8.53 17.23 -6.31
CA ALA A 392 -9.85 16.92 -6.85
C ALA A 392 -10.13 15.41 -6.83
N VAL A 393 -9.20 14.57 -7.30
CA VAL A 393 -9.32 13.10 -7.24
C VAL A 393 -9.41 12.59 -5.81
N GLY A 394 -8.64 13.21 -4.89
CA GLY A 394 -8.69 12.90 -3.45
C GLY A 394 -9.98 13.35 -2.75
N GLY A 395 -10.86 14.12 -3.42
CA GLY A 395 -12.10 14.60 -2.82
C GLY A 395 -11.91 15.72 -1.80
N HIS A 396 -10.79 16.45 -1.85
CA HIS A 396 -10.38 17.38 -0.80
C HIS A 396 -10.78 18.84 -1.09
N ILE A 397 -12.05 19.16 -0.85
CA ILE A 397 -12.62 20.52 -1.05
C ILE A 397 -11.86 21.58 -0.25
N ALA A 398 -11.45 21.26 0.98
CA ALA A 398 -10.72 22.20 1.83
C ALA A 398 -9.39 22.66 1.20
N VAL A 399 -8.74 21.82 0.38
CA VAL A 399 -7.55 22.20 -0.38
C VAL A 399 -7.90 23.14 -1.53
N LEU A 400 -9.04 22.92 -2.20
CA LEU A 400 -9.52 23.78 -3.28
C LEU A 400 -9.94 25.16 -2.76
N ASP A 401 -10.67 25.20 -1.64
CA ASP A 401 -11.02 26.44 -0.93
C ASP A 401 -9.77 27.20 -0.49
N TRP A 402 -8.79 26.50 0.08
CA TRP A 402 -7.50 27.09 0.45
C TRP A 402 -6.78 27.64 -0.78
N TRP A 403 -6.78 26.92 -1.91
CA TRP A 403 -6.16 27.39 -3.15
C TRP A 403 -6.81 28.67 -3.67
N GLN A 404 -8.15 28.74 -3.62
CA GLN A 404 -8.92 29.91 -4.00
C GLN A 404 -8.68 31.10 -3.07
N SER A 405 -8.69 30.90 -1.75
CA SER A 405 -8.49 31.97 -0.78
C SER A 405 -7.12 32.63 -0.91
N HIS A 406 -6.13 31.88 -1.39
CA HIS A 406 -4.75 32.34 -1.59
C HIS A 406 -4.48 32.88 -3.00
N GLN A 407 -5.50 33.00 -3.86
CA GLN A 407 -5.39 33.58 -5.22
C GLN A 407 -4.32 32.89 -6.09
N LEU A 408 -4.16 31.58 -5.90
CA LEU A 408 -3.22 30.78 -6.68
C LEU A 408 -3.80 30.48 -8.08
N PRO A 409 -2.94 30.21 -9.09
CA PRO A 409 -3.39 30.02 -10.46
C PRO A 409 -4.28 28.77 -10.57
N PHE A 410 -5.40 28.93 -11.29
CA PHE A 410 -6.26 27.83 -11.72
C PHE A 410 -6.03 27.54 -13.20
N PRO A 411 -6.17 26.28 -13.64
CA PRO A 411 -6.08 25.94 -15.05
C PRO A 411 -7.25 26.62 -15.81
N PRO A 412 -6.99 27.12 -17.03
CA PRO A 412 -8.00 27.77 -17.86
C PRO A 412 -9.09 26.79 -18.32
N CYS A 413 -8.78 25.49 -18.38
CA CYS A 413 -9.72 24.42 -18.68
C CYS A 413 -9.52 23.28 -17.69
N ALA A 414 -10.57 22.94 -16.94
CA ALA A 414 -10.55 21.87 -15.94
C ALA A 414 -11.03 20.51 -16.48
N ALA A 415 -11.30 20.36 -17.79
CA ALA A 415 -11.89 19.14 -18.36
C ALA A 415 -11.18 17.85 -17.91
N ALA A 416 -9.85 17.79 -18.01
CA ALA A 416 -9.07 16.62 -17.57
C ALA A 416 -9.20 16.34 -16.07
N ILE A 417 -9.37 17.37 -15.23
CA ILE A 417 -9.62 17.22 -13.80
C ILE A 417 -11.01 16.61 -13.57
N ILE A 418 -12.02 17.17 -14.24
CA ILE A 418 -13.42 16.72 -14.15
C ILE A 418 -13.58 15.26 -14.59
N ASP A 419 -12.89 14.87 -15.66
CA ASP A 419 -12.88 13.50 -16.17
C ASP A 419 -12.31 12.54 -15.12
N GLN A 420 -11.16 12.88 -14.54
CA GLN A 420 -10.48 12.06 -13.52
C GLN A 420 -11.30 11.95 -12.23
N VAL A 421 -11.93 13.05 -11.78
CA VAL A 421 -12.84 13.05 -10.62
C VAL A 421 -14.03 12.12 -10.87
N SER A 422 -14.57 12.12 -12.08
CA SER A 422 -15.73 11.30 -12.42
C SER A 422 -15.41 9.82 -12.49
N MET A 423 -14.19 9.47 -12.93
CA MET A 423 -13.66 8.09 -12.92
C MET A 423 -13.17 7.62 -11.55
N GLY A 424 -12.87 8.55 -10.63
CA GLY A 424 -12.23 8.24 -9.35
C GLY A 424 -13.12 7.46 -8.39
N GLU A 425 -12.52 6.64 -7.54
CA GLU A 425 -13.23 5.73 -6.61
C GLU A 425 -13.74 6.44 -5.33
N THR A 426 -13.61 7.77 -5.23
CA THR A 426 -13.93 8.50 -4.00
C THR A 426 -15.42 8.86 -3.93
N ASP A 427 -16.07 8.51 -2.82
CA ASP A 427 -17.49 8.83 -2.55
C ASP A 427 -17.81 10.34 -2.56
N ASN A 428 -16.77 11.18 -2.48
CA ASN A 428 -16.86 12.63 -2.42
C ASN A 428 -16.67 13.31 -3.78
N GLY A 429 -16.47 12.56 -4.88
CA GLY A 429 -16.25 13.14 -6.20
C GLY A 429 -17.35 14.11 -6.64
N TRP A 430 -18.61 13.83 -6.28
CA TRP A 430 -19.74 14.71 -6.60
C TRP A 430 -19.65 16.09 -5.92
N LEU A 431 -19.11 16.17 -4.71
CA LEU A 431 -18.91 17.44 -4.00
C LEU A 431 -17.83 18.29 -4.69
N VAL A 432 -16.80 17.64 -5.24
CA VAL A 432 -15.75 18.32 -6.00
C VAL A 432 -16.32 18.90 -7.29
N LEU A 433 -17.17 18.13 -8.00
CA LEU A 433 -17.87 18.63 -9.19
C LEU A 433 -18.77 19.82 -8.87
N GLU A 434 -19.53 19.75 -7.77
CA GLU A 434 -20.35 20.85 -7.28
C GLU A 434 -19.53 22.09 -6.95
N TRP A 435 -18.38 21.92 -6.27
CA TRP A 435 -17.48 23.01 -5.95
C TRP A 435 -16.96 23.70 -7.22
N TRP A 436 -16.47 22.93 -8.20
CA TRP A 436 -15.94 23.49 -9.44
C TRP A 436 -17.01 24.21 -10.28
N ALA A 437 -18.21 23.62 -10.39
CA ALA A 437 -19.32 24.23 -11.11
C ALA A 437 -19.75 25.58 -10.50
N ASN A 438 -19.75 25.68 -9.17
CA ASN A 438 -20.19 26.89 -8.46
C ASN A 438 -19.10 27.95 -8.33
N LYS A 439 -17.84 27.56 -8.06
CA LYS A 439 -16.75 28.48 -7.73
C LYS A 439 -15.90 28.86 -8.95
N GLN A 440 -15.83 28.02 -9.97
CA GLN A 440 -14.99 28.21 -11.16
C GLN A 440 -15.75 27.90 -12.47
N PRO A 441 -16.92 28.55 -12.72
CA PRO A 441 -17.78 28.22 -13.86
C PRO A 441 -17.10 28.43 -15.22
N ASN A 442 -16.15 29.37 -15.32
CA ASN A 442 -15.46 29.67 -16.57
C ASN A 442 -14.44 28.59 -16.98
N SER A 443 -13.96 27.79 -16.02
CA SER A 443 -13.02 26.68 -16.27
C SER A 443 -13.72 25.32 -16.32
N PHE A 444 -14.94 25.24 -15.79
CA PHE A 444 -15.74 24.03 -15.74
C PHE A 444 -16.28 23.67 -17.13
N VAL A 445 -15.89 22.50 -17.62
CA VAL A 445 -16.31 21.99 -18.93
C VAL A 445 -16.84 20.57 -18.76
N PHE A 446 -18.09 20.36 -19.20
CA PHE A 446 -18.67 19.02 -19.33
C PHE A 446 -18.06 18.28 -20.52
N THR A 447 -17.74 17.01 -20.32
CA THR A 447 -17.31 16.10 -21.39
C THR A 447 -18.13 14.80 -21.30
N ASP A 448 -18.36 14.15 -22.44
CA ASP A 448 -19.00 12.82 -22.44
C ASP A 448 -18.09 11.78 -21.74
N VAL A 449 -16.77 11.99 -21.76
CA VAL A 449 -15.77 11.15 -21.10
C VAL A 449 -15.99 11.12 -19.58
N ALA A 450 -16.33 12.25 -18.96
CA ALA A 450 -16.64 12.33 -17.54
C ALA A 450 -17.85 11.45 -17.17
N LEU A 451 -18.93 11.52 -17.96
CA LEU A 451 -20.14 10.72 -17.71
C LEU A 451 -19.88 9.22 -17.92
N TRP A 452 -19.26 8.84 -19.04
CA TRP A 452 -18.89 7.44 -19.28
C TRP A 452 -17.91 6.91 -18.25
N GLY A 453 -16.98 7.75 -17.79
CA GLY A 453 -16.06 7.46 -16.71
C GLY A 453 -16.78 7.14 -15.40
N ALA A 454 -17.78 7.93 -15.03
CA ALA A 454 -18.60 7.69 -13.84
C ALA A 454 -19.41 6.39 -13.93
N ILE A 455 -19.96 6.07 -15.11
CA ILE A 455 -20.67 4.81 -15.36
C ILE A 455 -19.72 3.62 -15.22
N LYS A 456 -18.54 3.69 -15.86
CA LYS A 456 -17.52 2.64 -15.78
C LYS A 456 -17.00 2.44 -14.36
N GLY A 457 -16.84 3.51 -13.60
CA GLY A 457 -16.43 3.49 -12.19
C GLY A 457 -17.55 3.07 -11.23
N ASN A 458 -18.79 2.86 -11.71
CA ASN A 458 -19.98 2.57 -10.90
C ASN A 458 -20.22 3.63 -9.79
N ASN A 459 -19.86 4.89 -10.05
CA ASN A 459 -19.93 5.99 -9.10
C ASN A 459 -21.35 6.57 -9.02
N ARG A 460 -22.26 5.86 -8.36
CA ARG A 460 -23.69 6.21 -8.31
C ARG A 460 -23.98 7.67 -7.93
N ARG A 461 -23.28 8.23 -6.93
CA ARG A 461 -23.47 9.62 -6.50
C ARG A 461 -23.05 10.64 -7.55
N VAL A 462 -21.94 10.37 -8.25
CA VAL A 462 -21.45 11.23 -9.33
C VAL A 462 -22.39 11.17 -10.53
N ILE A 463 -22.90 9.98 -10.88
CA ILE A 463 -23.90 9.80 -11.94
C ILE A 463 -25.17 10.60 -11.61
N GLN A 464 -25.69 10.45 -10.38
CA GLN A 464 -26.87 11.21 -9.93
C GLN A 464 -26.64 12.72 -9.96
N TRP A 465 -25.45 13.17 -9.59
CA TRP A 465 -25.09 14.58 -9.67
C TRP A 465 -25.08 15.07 -11.13
N TRP A 466 -24.45 14.34 -12.05
CA TRP A 466 -24.44 14.69 -13.48
C TRP A 466 -25.85 14.79 -14.07
N VAL A 467 -26.73 13.84 -13.74
CA VAL A 467 -28.13 13.86 -14.18
C VAL A 467 -28.87 15.09 -13.66
N ARG A 468 -28.65 15.48 -12.40
CA ARG A 468 -29.28 16.64 -11.76
C ARG A 468 -28.67 17.98 -12.18
N SER A 469 -27.42 17.99 -12.65
CA SER A 469 -26.65 19.19 -12.96
C SER A 469 -27.22 20.01 -14.14
N GLY A 470 -28.03 19.39 -15.00
CA GLY A 470 -28.55 20.01 -16.22
C GLY A 470 -27.54 20.12 -17.37
N PHE A 471 -26.30 19.65 -17.21
CA PHE A 471 -25.29 19.62 -18.27
C PHE A 471 -25.49 18.47 -19.26
N VAL A 472 -26.06 17.35 -18.78
CA VAL A 472 -26.37 16.17 -19.62
C VAL A 472 -27.61 16.44 -20.47
N LYS A 473 -27.48 16.31 -21.80
CA LYS A 473 -28.56 16.53 -22.76
C LYS A 473 -28.91 15.23 -23.49
N GLY A 474 -30.21 14.92 -23.59
CA GLY A 474 -30.71 13.78 -24.37
C GLY A 474 -31.72 12.94 -23.60
N PRO A 475 -32.99 12.84 -24.04
CA PRO A 475 -34.05 12.14 -23.30
C PRO A 475 -33.79 10.62 -23.16
N LEU A 476 -33.14 9.98 -24.14
CA LEU A 476 -32.79 8.56 -24.08
C LEU A 476 -31.69 8.25 -23.06
N MET A 477 -30.70 9.13 -22.94
CA MET A 477 -29.60 8.97 -22.00
C MET A 477 -30.06 9.23 -20.56
N LEU A 478 -30.94 10.21 -20.36
CA LEU A 478 -31.58 10.47 -19.07
C LEU A 478 -32.45 9.29 -18.63
N ALA A 479 -33.25 8.72 -19.53
CA ALA A 479 -34.06 7.53 -19.25
C ALA A 479 -33.22 6.30 -18.89
N ALA A 480 -32.08 6.08 -19.56
CA ALA A 480 -31.17 4.96 -19.26
C ALA A 480 -30.44 5.10 -17.92
N LEU A 481 -30.26 6.33 -17.42
CA LEU A 481 -29.58 6.61 -16.15
C LEU A 481 -30.55 6.64 -14.96
N GLU A 482 -31.86 6.76 -15.19
CA GLU A 482 -32.90 6.70 -14.15
C GLU A 482 -33.10 5.28 -13.58
N ASP A 483 -32.71 4.23 -14.33
CA ASP A 483 -32.77 2.82 -13.91
C ASP A 483 -31.63 2.41 -12.95
N VAL A 484 -30.65 3.26 -12.70
CA VAL A 484 -29.51 3.00 -11.79
C VAL A 484 -29.85 3.31 -10.31
N ARG A 485 -31.14 3.23 -9.94
CA ARG A 485 -31.65 3.54 -8.58
C ARG A 485 -31.17 2.57 -7.51
#